data_AF-A0A4Y8C1S6-F1
#
_entry.id   AF-A0A4Y8C1S6-F1
#
_cell.length_a   1.000
_cell.length_b   1.000
_cell.length_c   1.000
_cell.angle_alpha   90.00
_cell.angle_beta   90.00
_cell.angle_gamma   90.00
#
_symmetry.space_group_name_H-M   'P 1'
#
loop_
_entity.id
_entity.type
_entity.pdbx_description
1 polymer ?
#
loop_
_entity_poly.entity_id
_entity_poly.type
_entity_poly.pdbx_seq_one_letter_code
_entity_poly.pdbx_strand_id
1 'polypeptide(L)' 'LKNSKMCVIFISHDRYFIDAIAHKCVEVEQGKLSIFKGGYANYLEKKTQILQSLAKSHETLLKQLKSEEEWLRRGV' A
#
# COMPACT_ATOMS: atom_id res chain seq x y z
N LEU A 1 8.28 -12.64 29.31
CA LEU A 1 7.62 -12.40 28.00
C LEU A 1 8.43 -12.85 26.78
N LYS A 2 9.72 -13.23 26.91
CA LYS A 2 10.57 -13.66 25.77
C LYS A 2 10.29 -15.06 25.19
N ASN A 3 9.31 -15.83 25.69
CA ASN A 3 9.20 -17.24 25.29
C ASN A 3 7.77 -17.84 25.25
N SER A 4 6.75 -17.06 24.92
CA SER A 4 5.40 -17.58 24.68
C SER A 4 5.08 -17.43 23.19
N LYS A 5 4.69 -18.53 22.53
CA LYS A 5 4.08 -18.52 21.19
C LYS A 5 2.67 -17.88 21.26
N MET A 6 2.59 -16.62 21.65
CA MET A 6 1.33 -15.87 21.73
C MET A 6 1.30 -14.85 20.60
N CYS A 7 0.27 -14.93 19.77
CA CYS A 7 -0.03 -13.92 18.78
C CYS A 7 -0.77 -12.78 19.50
N VAL A 8 -0.12 -11.62 19.63
CA VAL A 8 -0.71 -10.43 20.25
C VAL A 8 -1.13 -9.49 19.13
N ILE A 9 -2.41 -9.14 19.11
CA ILE A 9 -2.98 -8.12 18.22
C ILE A 9 -3.29 -6.92 19.09
N PHE A 10 -2.75 -5.77 18.71
CA PHE A 10 -3.00 -4.49 19.39
C PHE A 10 -3.26 -3.42 18.34
N ILE A 11 -4.04 -2.42 18.73
CA ILE A 11 -4.30 -1.22 17.92
C ILE A 11 -3.74 -0.06 18.73
N SER A 12 -2.79 0.67 18.15
CA SER A 12 -2.23 1.87 18.76
C SER A 12 -2.11 2.94 17.70
N HIS A 13 -2.16 4.20 18.14
CA HIS A 13 -1.87 5.37 17.31
C HIS A 13 -0.43 5.87 17.50
N ASP A 14 0.30 5.32 18.49
CA ASP A 14 1.66 5.75 18.80
C ASP A 14 2.69 5.06 17.90
N ARG A 15 3.41 5.86 17.11
CA ARG A 15 4.39 5.38 16.13
C ARG A 15 5.54 4.61 16.78
N TYR A 16 6.04 5.07 17.93
CA TYR A 16 7.17 4.44 18.61
C TYR A 16 6.79 3.09 19.19
N PHE A 17 5.56 2.98 19.70
CA PHE A 17 5.01 1.71 20.19
C PHE A 17 4.83 0.68 19.06
N ILE A 18 4.29 1.12 17.92
CA ILE A 18 4.12 0.25 16.74
C ILE A 18 5.49 -0.21 16.25
N ASP A 19 6.47 0.69 16.12
CA ASP A 19 7.78 0.33 15.61
C ASP A 19 8.53 -0.65 16.53
N ALA A 20 8.42 -0.49 17.85
CA ALA A 20 9.09 -1.36 18.82
C ALA A 20 8.52 -2.80 18.90
N ILE A 21 7.24 -2.99 18.58
CA ILE A 21 6.56 -4.30 18.72
C ILE A 21 6.21 -4.94 17.37
N ALA A 22 6.06 -4.16 16.30
CA ALA A 22 5.59 -4.66 15.01
C ALA A 22 6.64 -5.54 14.32
N HIS A 23 6.47 -6.85 14.45
CA HIS A 23 7.07 -7.85 13.55
C HIS A 23 6.32 -7.96 12.21
N LYS A 24 5.01 -7.65 12.22
CA LYS A 24 4.13 -7.61 11.06
C LYS A 24 3.12 -6.48 11.26
N CYS A 25 3.03 -5.54 10.32
CA CYS A 25 2.00 -4.51 10.27
C CYS A 25 0.84 -4.99 9.40
N VAL A 26 -0.39 -4.78 9.87
CA VAL A 26 -1.61 -5.00 9.08
C VAL A 26 -2.29 -3.66 8.93
N GLU A 27 -2.41 -3.18 7.70
CA GLU A 27 -3.17 -1.99 7.37
C GLU A 27 -4.58 -2.42 6.91
N VAL A 28 -5.59 -1.75 7.43
CA VAL A 28 -6.97 -1.89 6.98
C VAL A 28 -7.35 -0.58 6.30
N GLU A 29 -7.50 -0.62 4.97
CA GLU A 29 -7.91 0.55 4.19
C GLU A 29 -9.04 0.16 3.24
N GLN A 30 -10.15 0.91 3.26
CA GLN A 30 -11.33 0.69 2.41
C GLN A 30 -11.83 -0.77 2.34
N GLY A 31 -11.83 -1.48 3.47
CA GLY A 31 -12.28 -2.87 3.55
C GLY A 31 -11.29 -3.92 3.01
N LYS A 32 -10.09 -3.50 2.59
CA LYS A 32 -9.00 -4.40 2.22
C LYS A 32 -7.97 -4.48 3.35
N LEU A 33 -7.58 -5.70 3.70
CA LEU A 33 -6.47 -5.97 4.59
C LEU A 33 -5.18 -6.10 3.78
N SER A 34 -4.20 -5.23 4.07
CA SER A 34 -2.87 -5.31 3.50
C SER A 34 -1.87 -5.70 4.59
N ILE A 35 -1.23 -6.86 4.41
CA ILE A 35 -0.30 -7.40 5.39
C ILE A 35 1.12 -7.07 4.95
N PHE A 36 1.82 -6.29 5.78
CA PHE A 36 3.19 -5.89 5.57
C PHE A 36 4.09 -6.60 6.58
N LYS A 37 5.02 -7.42 6.09
CA LYS A 37 6.10 -8.00 6.92
C LYS A 37 7.15 -6.93 7.20
N GLY A 38 7.51 -6.73 8.46
CA GLY A 38 8.46 -5.71 8.92
C GLY A 38 7.80 -4.62 9.78
N GLY A 39 8.63 -3.81 10.44
CA GLY A 39 8.21 -2.69 11.27
C GLY A 39 7.61 -1.52 10.48
N TYR A 40 7.46 -0.38 11.14
CA TYR A 40 6.74 0.77 10.58
C TYR A 40 7.45 1.39 9.36
N ALA A 41 8.79 1.46 9.40
CA ALA A 41 9.59 1.97 8.28
C ALA A 41 9.36 1.19 6.97
N ASN A 42 9.33 -0.15 7.04
CA ASN A 42 9.14 -0.99 5.87
C ASN A 42 7.73 -0.86 5.28
N TYR A 43 6.74 -0.58 6.13
CA TYR A 43 5.39 -0.23 5.70
C TYR A 43 5.36 1.09 4.93
N LEU A 44 6.06 2.12 5.40
CA LEU A 44 6.17 3.42 4.72
C LEU A 44 6.81 3.31 3.33
N GLU A 45 7.90 2.55 3.21
CA GLU A 45 8.56 2.30 1.93
C GLU A 45 7.63 1.58 0.95
N LYS A 46 6.98 0.49 1.41
CA LYS A 46 6.03 -0.24 0.56
C LYS A 46 4.84 0.61 0.15
N LYS A 47 4.30 1.43 1.05
CA LYS A 47 3.19 2.35 0.73
C LYS A 47 3.61 3.33 -0.35
N THR A 48 4.82 3.89 -0.25
CA THR A 48 5.38 4.80 -1.24
C THR A 48 5.54 4.11 -2.60
N GLN A 49 6.07 2.89 -2.62
CA GLN A 49 6.27 2.14 -3.85
C GLN A 49 4.95 1.76 -4.53
N ILE A 50 3.93 1.40 -3.75
CA ILE A 50 2.58 1.14 -4.27
C ILE A 50 1.98 2.40 -4.89
N LEU A 51 2.07 3.55 -4.21
CA LEU A 51 1.59 4.83 -4.73
C LEU A 51 2.29 5.22 -6.04
N GLN A 52 3.61 5.05 -6.13
CA GLN A 52 4.37 5.33 -7.35
C GLN A 52 3.98 4.40 -8.51
N SER A 53 3.78 3.11 -8.23
CA SER A 53 3.35 2.13 -9.24
C SER A 53 1.94 2.44 -9.75
N LEU A 54 1.03 2.83 -8.85
CA LEU A 54 -0.33 3.23 -9.19
C LEU A 54 -0.33 4.51 -10.04
N ALA A 55 0.47 5.52 -9.67
CA ALA A 55 0.61 6.75 -10.44
C ALA A 55 1.13 6.49 -11.86
N LYS A 56 2.17 5.66 -12.00
CA LYS A 56 2.68 5.24 -13.33
C LYS A 56 1.62 4.53 -14.16
N SER A 57 0.91 3.57 -13.57
CA SER A 57 -0.15 2.84 -14.26
C SER A 57 -1.27 3.77 -14.72
N HIS A 58 -1.67 4.71 -13.87
CA HIS A 58 -2.68 5.72 -14.20
C HIS A 58 -2.23 6.62 -15.37
N GLU A 59 -0.96 7.04 -15.38
CA GLU A 59 -0.42 7.87 -16.46
C GLU A 59 -0.38 7.12 -17.80
N THR A 60 -0.01 5.84 -17.79
CA THR A 60 -0.08 4.98 -18.99
C THR A 60 -1.52 4.81 -19.47
N LEU A 61 -2.47 4.59 -18.56
CA LEU A 61 -3.89 4.43 -18.88
C LEU A 61 -4.46 5.70 -19.55
N LEU A 62 -4.13 6.88 -19.01
CA LEU A 62 -4.52 8.17 -19.60
C LEU A 62 -3.93 8.38 -20.99
N LYS A 63 -2.67 8.02 -21.22
CA LYS A 63 -2.05 8.12 -22.55
C LYS A 63 -2.76 7.23 -23.56
N GLN A 64 -3.15 6.02 -23.15
CA GLN A 64 -3.84 5.08 -24.01
C GLN A 64 -5.26 5.56 -24.37
N LEU A 65 -6.01 6.00 -23.35
CA LEU A 65 -7.33 6.63 -23.53
C LEU A 65 -7.28 7.80 -24.52
N LYS A 66 -6.28 8.68 -24.40
CA LYS A 66 -6.13 9.82 -25.31
C LYS A 66 -5.87 9.38 -26.74
N SER A 67 -5.01 8.38 -26.95
CA SER A 67 -4.74 7.83 -28.28
C SER A 67 -5.97 7.16 -28.89
N GLU A 68 -6.78 6.47 -28.09
CA GLU A 68 -8.05 5.85 -28.51
C GLU A 68 -9.09 6.90 -28.88
N GLU A 69 -9.27 7.94 -28.07
CA GLU A 69 -10.15 9.08 -28.39
C GLU A 69 -9.76 9.73 -29.71
N GLU A 70 -8.46 9.93 -29.96
CA GLU A 70 -7.98 10.55 -31.18
C GLU A 70 -8.13 9.65 -32.41
N TRP A 71 -8.06 8.32 -32.23
CA TRP A 71 -8.35 7.35 -33.28
C TRP A 71 -9.84 7.34 -33.65
N LEU A 72 -10.73 7.32 -32.65
CA LEU A 72 -12.19 7.44 -32.85
C LEU A 72 -12.57 8.77 -33.50
N ARG A 73 -11.92 9.87 -33.10
CA ARG A 73 -12.19 11.21 -33.64
C ARG A 73 -11.68 11.40 -35.08
N ARG A 74 -10.68 10.61 -35.51
CA ARG A 74 -10.19 10.55 -36.90
C ARG A 74 -10.95 9.52 -37.76
N GLY A 75 -11.70 8.60 -37.14
CA GLY A 75 -12.34 7.46 -37.78
C GLY A 75 -13.86 7.52 -37.73
N VAL A 76 -14.43 8.60 -38.26
CA VAL A 76 -15.76 8.62 -38.93
C VAL A 76 -15.68 9.60 -40.11
#